data_AF-A0A4R9JMB5-F1
#
_entry.id   AF-A0A4R9JMB5-F1
#
_cell.length_a   1.000
_cell.length_b   1.000
_cell.length_c   1.000
_cell.angle_alpha   90.00
_cell.angle_beta   90.00
_cell.angle_gamma   90.00
#
_symmetry.space_group_name_H-M   'P 1'
#
loop_
_entity.id
_entity.type
_entity.pdbx_description
1 polymer ?
#
loop_
_entity_poly.entity_id
_entity_poly.type
_entity_poly.pdbx_seq_one_letter_code
_entity_poly.pdbx_strand_id
1 'polypeptide(L)'
;MGTEIIMPFESIVQCPWCKTKYPNTNQSQCTNCGGTLEYSYESDDLGSEPPRAPRVLPPKFKRRIKYTGNVMTMIGIVFTIPFFWTILFPIIGIFCWRKGLKTANYELLPLEQGKATVGKIIDIRTDYTQSMNGQSPTIVEFQFEADGKEHIGNVGNIYDSVHRKKKVGDSLWVVYMPNDPDKSSVWPPMV
;
A
#
# COMPACT_ATOMS: atom_id res chain seq x y z
N MET A 1 -16.24 -50.84 15.22
CA MET A 1 -16.32 -50.01 14.00
C MET A 1 -16.22 -48.57 14.46
N GLY A 2 -14.99 -48.06 14.62
CA GLY A 2 -14.74 -46.72 15.13
C GLY A 2 -14.68 -45.75 13.96
N THR A 3 -15.56 -44.75 13.98
CA THR A 3 -15.52 -43.62 13.03
C THR A 3 -14.37 -42.70 13.42
N GLU A 4 -13.29 -42.72 12.62
CA GLU A 4 -12.26 -41.69 12.66
C GLU A 4 -12.87 -40.36 12.20
N ILE A 5 -12.99 -39.42 13.14
CA ILE A 5 -13.34 -38.03 12.84
C ILE A 5 -12.07 -37.39 12.26
N ILE A 6 -11.97 -37.32 10.95
CA ILE A 6 -10.97 -36.50 10.27
C ILE A 6 -11.36 -35.04 10.54
N MET A 7 -10.74 -34.42 11.55
CA MET A 7 -10.80 -32.98 11.72
C MET A 7 -10.12 -32.34 10.49
N PRO A 8 -10.79 -31.44 9.75
CA PRO A 8 -10.13 -30.74 8.67
C PRO A 8 -9.02 -29.90 9.29
N PHE A 9 -7.78 -30.12 8.85
CA PHE A 9 -6.67 -29.23 9.20
C PHE A 9 -7.09 -27.80 8.89
N GLU A 10 -7.21 -26.96 9.92
CA GLU A 10 -7.38 -25.52 9.75
C GLU A 10 -6.13 -24.96 9.06
N SER A 11 -6.12 -24.95 7.73
CA SER A 11 -4.98 -24.44 6.98
C SER A 11 -4.94 -22.92 7.09
N ILE A 12 -4.00 -22.40 7.86
CA ILE A 12 -3.81 -20.95 7.98
C ILE A 12 -3.32 -20.40 6.64
N VAL A 13 -4.08 -19.50 6.04
CA VAL A 13 -3.67 -18.77 4.82
C VAL A 13 -2.97 -17.48 5.27
N GLN A 14 -1.73 -17.30 4.84
CA GLN A 14 -0.99 -16.07 5.11
C GLN A 14 -1.12 -15.12 3.92
N CYS A 15 -1.61 -13.90 4.16
CA CYS A 15 -1.74 -12.89 3.13
C CYS A 15 -0.39 -12.61 2.48
N PRO A 16 -0.31 -12.72 1.15
CA PRO A 16 0.94 -12.55 0.46
C PRO A 16 1.41 -11.10 0.33
N TRP A 17 0.72 -10.12 0.91
CA TRP A 17 1.07 -8.70 0.72
C TRP A 17 1.47 -8.02 2.02
N CYS A 18 0.79 -8.35 3.12
CA CYS A 18 1.02 -7.76 4.44
C CYS A 18 1.27 -8.78 5.55
N LYS A 19 1.48 -10.06 5.18
CA LYS A 19 1.75 -11.19 6.07
C LYS A 19 0.71 -11.50 7.15
N THR A 20 -0.44 -10.82 7.17
CA THR A 20 -1.57 -11.14 8.05
C THR A 20 -2.01 -12.59 7.85
N LYS A 21 -2.12 -13.34 8.94
CA LYS A 21 -2.58 -14.72 8.94
C LYS A 21 -4.10 -14.76 9.10
N TYR A 22 -4.75 -15.60 8.31
CA TYR A 22 -6.19 -15.85 8.35
C TYR A 22 -6.43 -17.34 8.62
N PRO A 23 -7.39 -17.70 9.48
CA PRO A 23 -7.91 -19.07 9.49
C PRO A 23 -8.48 -19.36 8.09
N ASN A 24 -8.37 -20.61 7.62
CA ASN A 24 -8.80 -21.00 6.27
C ASN A 24 -10.21 -20.46 5.99
N THR A 25 -10.30 -19.42 5.18
CA THR A 25 -11.55 -18.72 4.90
C THR A 25 -11.67 -18.62 3.39
N ASN A 26 -12.89 -18.77 2.87
CA ASN A 26 -13.23 -18.56 1.45
C ASN A 26 -13.10 -17.07 1.02
N GLN A 27 -12.18 -16.32 1.65
CA GLN A 27 -11.88 -14.94 1.32
C GLN A 27 -10.87 -14.93 0.18
N SER A 28 -11.20 -14.25 -0.91
CA SER A 28 -10.25 -14.02 -2.02
C SER A 28 -9.38 -12.78 -1.78
N GLN A 29 -9.72 -11.92 -0.81
CA GLN A 29 -9.06 -10.64 -0.53
C GLN A 29 -8.71 -10.47 0.96
N CYS A 30 -7.57 -9.85 1.21
CA CYS A 30 -7.10 -9.54 2.56
C CYS A 30 -7.84 -8.33 3.15
N THR A 31 -8.47 -8.50 4.31
CA THR A 31 -9.14 -7.41 5.03
C THR A 31 -8.20 -6.35 5.62
N ASN A 32 -6.88 -6.60 5.64
CA ASN A 32 -5.88 -5.68 6.19
C ASN A 32 -5.25 -4.77 5.13
N CYS A 33 -4.92 -5.29 3.94
CA CYS A 33 -4.29 -4.52 2.85
C CYS A 33 -5.11 -4.45 1.55
N GLY A 34 -6.12 -5.31 1.38
CA GLY A 34 -6.95 -5.37 0.17
C GLY A 34 -6.37 -6.23 -0.97
N GLY A 35 -5.15 -6.74 -0.84
CA GLY A 35 -4.53 -7.62 -1.83
C GLY A 35 -5.17 -9.02 -1.87
N THR A 36 -5.01 -9.73 -2.99
CA THR A 36 -5.58 -11.07 -3.18
C THR A 36 -4.86 -12.13 -2.35
N LEU A 37 -5.60 -13.11 -1.81
CA LEU A 37 -5.04 -14.20 -1.00
C LEU A 37 -4.54 -15.38 -1.85
N GLU A 38 -4.95 -15.47 -3.12
CA GLU A 38 -4.58 -16.54 -4.06
C GLU A 38 -3.17 -16.35 -4.68
N TYR A 39 -2.44 -15.29 -4.34
CA TYR A 39 -1.14 -15.00 -4.95
C TYR A 39 -0.03 -15.93 -4.42
N SER A 40 0.64 -16.63 -5.34
CA SER A 40 1.88 -17.37 -5.08
C SER A 40 3.10 -16.48 -5.32
N TYR A 41 3.98 -16.39 -4.32
CA TYR A 41 5.24 -15.64 -4.39
C TYR A 41 6.31 -16.22 -5.30
N GLU A 42 6.06 -17.41 -5.85
CA GLU A 42 7.03 -18.14 -6.65
C GLU A 42 6.92 -17.83 -8.14
N SER A 43 5.89 -17.11 -8.56
CA SER A 43 5.78 -16.66 -9.94
C SER A 43 6.14 -15.19 -10.09
N ASP A 44 6.98 -14.91 -11.10
CA ASP A 44 7.25 -13.55 -11.61
C ASP A 44 5.99 -12.92 -12.24
N ASP A 45 4.84 -13.59 -12.13
CA ASP A 45 3.58 -13.15 -12.69
C ASP A 45 3.17 -11.78 -12.17
N LEU A 46 2.50 -11.07 -13.07
CA LEU A 46 1.87 -9.78 -12.87
C LEU A 46 0.81 -9.81 -11.75
N GLY A 47 0.30 -11.01 -11.43
CA GLY A 47 -0.83 -11.21 -10.53
C GLY A 47 -2.16 -10.85 -11.19
N SER A 48 -3.24 -10.93 -10.41
CA SER A 48 -4.60 -10.61 -10.87
C SER A 48 -4.74 -9.12 -11.18
N GLU A 49 -5.37 -8.81 -12.30
CA GLU A 49 -5.75 -7.44 -12.66
C GLU A 49 -6.59 -6.80 -11.52
N PRO A 50 -6.32 -5.53 -11.17
CA PRO A 50 -7.18 -4.81 -10.23
C PRO A 50 -8.65 -4.80 -10.69
N PRO A 51 -9.62 -4.86 -9.76
CA PRO A 51 -11.03 -4.75 -10.12
C PRO A 51 -11.30 -3.39 -10.78
N ARG A 52 -12.42 -3.27 -11.52
CA ARG A 52 -12.79 -2.00 -12.14
C ARG A 52 -13.06 -0.93 -11.08
N ALA A 53 -12.66 0.30 -11.36
CA ALA A 53 -13.01 1.44 -10.51
C ALA A 53 -14.53 1.72 -10.56
N PRO A 54 -15.15 2.19 -9.46
CA PRO A 54 -14.55 2.50 -8.17
C PRO A 54 -14.29 1.26 -7.30
N ARG A 55 -13.09 1.17 -6.72
CA ARG A 55 -12.65 0.08 -5.84
C ARG A 55 -12.89 0.43 -4.38
N VAL A 56 -13.29 -0.57 -3.60
CA VAL A 56 -13.49 -0.41 -2.15
C VAL A 56 -12.24 -0.90 -1.42
N LEU A 57 -11.46 0.03 -0.87
CA LEU A 57 -10.32 -0.30 -0.02
C LEU A 57 -10.77 -0.62 1.41
N PRO A 58 -10.10 -1.54 2.13
CA PRO A 58 -10.39 -1.81 3.53
C PRO A 58 -10.27 -0.55 4.40
N PRO A 59 -11.24 -0.25 5.29
CA PRO A 59 -11.19 0.93 6.14
C PRO A 59 -9.93 1.01 7.03
N LYS A 60 -9.45 -0.15 7.50
CA LYS A 60 -8.22 -0.26 8.31
C LYS A 60 -6.99 0.18 7.52
N PHE A 61 -6.92 -0.20 6.25
CA PHE A 61 -5.86 0.23 5.34
C PHE A 61 -5.88 1.75 5.13
N LYS A 62 -7.04 2.32 4.80
CA LYS A 62 -7.19 3.79 4.65
C LYS A 62 -6.78 4.55 5.90
N ARG A 63 -7.20 4.07 7.08
CA ARG A 63 -6.85 4.68 8.36
C ARG A 63 -5.35 4.61 8.61
N ARG A 64 -4.72 3.47 8.26
CA ARG A 64 -3.27 3.31 8.38
C ARG A 64 -2.53 4.34 7.54
N ILE A 65 -2.81 4.43 6.24
CA ILE A 65 -2.14 5.40 5.36
C ILE A 65 -2.37 6.84 5.82
N LYS A 66 -3.60 7.19 6.23
CA LYS A 66 -3.92 8.57 6.64
C LYS A 66 -3.25 9.00 7.94
N TYR A 67 -3.21 8.12 8.95
CA TYR A 67 -2.93 8.54 10.32
C TYR A 67 -1.70 7.90 10.95
N THR A 68 -1.52 6.59 10.83
CA THR A 68 -0.47 5.86 11.58
C THR A 68 0.76 5.50 10.74
N GLY A 69 0.62 5.43 9.42
CA GLY A 69 1.72 5.19 8.48
C GLY A 69 2.28 6.47 7.86
N ASN A 70 1.76 7.64 8.27
CA ASN A 70 2.18 8.93 7.76
C ASN A 70 2.78 9.77 8.90
N VAL A 71 4.12 9.84 8.90
CA VAL A 71 4.90 10.55 9.92
C VAL A 71 4.49 12.03 10.03
N MET A 72 4.24 12.71 8.91
CA MET A 72 3.79 14.10 8.90
C MET A 72 2.43 14.28 9.58
N THR A 73 1.48 13.37 9.34
CA THR A 73 0.19 13.38 10.04
C THR A 73 0.38 13.16 11.54
N MET A 74 1.22 12.19 11.93
CA MET A 74 1.49 11.92 13.35
C MET A 74 2.11 13.12 14.07
N ILE A 75 3.15 13.72 13.48
CA ILE A 75 3.75 14.97 13.97
C ILE A 75 2.67 16.04 14.08
N GLY A 76 1.86 16.23 13.03
CA GLY A 76 0.78 17.21 13.03
C GLY A 76 -0.19 17.05 14.21
N ILE A 77 -0.61 15.82 14.50
CA ILE A 77 -1.51 15.48 15.61
C ILE A 77 -0.85 15.79 16.96
N VAL A 78 0.41 15.38 17.16
CA VAL A 78 1.17 15.61 18.40
C VAL A 78 1.42 17.09 18.64
N PHE A 79 1.65 17.90 17.61
CA PHE A 79 1.85 19.34 17.77
C PHE A 79 0.53 20.12 17.93
N THR A 80 -0.60 19.56 17.50
CA THR A 80 -1.90 20.23 17.56
C THR A 80 -2.66 19.93 18.86
N ILE A 81 -2.76 18.65 19.25
CA ILE A 81 -3.67 18.22 20.33
C ILE A 81 -3.15 18.57 21.73
N PRO A 82 -1.98 18.08 22.18
CA PRO A 82 -1.49 18.38 23.52
C PRO A 82 -1.02 19.82 23.67
N PHE A 83 -0.69 20.54 22.60
CA PHE A 83 -0.20 21.93 22.68
C PHE A 83 -1.24 22.96 22.19
N PHE A 84 -2.53 22.59 22.17
CA PHE A 84 -3.61 23.44 21.66
C PHE A 84 -3.73 24.80 22.36
N TRP A 85 -3.24 24.90 23.62
CA TRP A 85 -3.23 26.15 24.39
C TRP A 85 -2.14 27.14 23.95
N THR A 86 -1.15 26.68 23.17
CA THR A 86 -0.15 27.56 22.58
C THR A 86 -0.61 28.00 21.19
N ILE A 87 -0.19 29.18 20.70
CA ILE A 87 -0.54 29.61 19.34
C ILE A 87 0.38 28.97 18.29
N LEU A 88 1.67 28.90 18.59
CA LEU A 88 2.70 28.49 17.62
C LEU A 88 2.60 27.01 17.24
N PHE A 89 2.46 26.10 18.22
CA PHE A 89 2.50 24.66 17.94
C PHE A 89 1.28 24.15 17.15
N PRO A 90 0.03 24.58 17.40
CA PRO A 90 -1.11 24.20 16.59
C PRO A 90 -1.03 24.70 15.15
N ILE A 91 -0.45 25.88 14.89
CA ILE A 91 -0.26 26.37 13.51
C ILE A 91 0.67 25.42 12.75
N ILE A 92 1.82 25.08 13.34
CA ILE A 92 2.78 24.13 12.76
C ILE A 92 2.12 22.76 12.60
N GLY A 93 1.42 22.30 13.64
CA GLY A 93 0.75 21.01 13.67
C GLY A 93 -0.32 20.87 12.58
N ILE A 94 -1.16 21.89 12.40
CA ILE A 94 -2.19 21.93 11.33
C ILE A 94 -1.52 21.88 9.95
N PHE A 95 -0.43 22.59 9.73
CA PHE A 95 0.29 22.56 8.45
C PHE A 95 0.83 21.15 8.14
N CYS A 96 1.52 20.53 9.11
CA CYS A 96 2.02 19.15 9.00
C CYS A 96 0.88 18.15 8.76
N TRP A 97 -0.22 18.26 9.52
CA TRP A 97 -1.38 17.39 9.37
C TRP A 97 -2.02 17.52 7.99
N ARG A 98 -2.25 18.75 7.50
CA ARG A 98 -2.80 18.98 6.16
C ARG A 98 -1.90 18.41 5.06
N LYS A 99 -0.58 18.59 5.18
CA LYS A 99 0.39 18.02 4.24
C LYS A 99 0.35 16.49 4.27
N GLY A 100 0.33 15.88 5.45
CA GLY A 100 0.22 14.44 5.62
C GLY A 100 -1.04 13.85 4.99
N LEU A 101 -2.21 14.43 5.28
CA LEU A 101 -3.48 14.01 4.68
C LEU A 101 -3.50 14.19 3.15
N LYS A 102 -2.88 15.25 2.64
CA LYS A 102 -2.72 15.44 1.19
C LYS A 102 -1.90 14.27 0.61
N THR A 103 -0.72 13.98 1.14
CA THR A 103 0.11 12.85 0.69
C THR A 103 -0.66 11.53 0.73
N ALA A 104 -1.37 11.23 1.82
CA ALA A 104 -2.19 10.03 1.94
C ALA A 104 -3.28 9.92 0.86
N ASN A 105 -3.92 11.03 0.52
CA ASN A 105 -4.94 11.04 -0.54
C ASN A 105 -4.32 10.88 -1.94
N TYR A 106 -3.10 11.38 -2.19
CA TYR A 106 -2.40 11.15 -3.46
C TYR A 106 -2.16 9.67 -3.72
N GLU A 107 -1.91 8.89 -2.67
CA GLU A 107 -1.74 7.43 -2.74
C GLU A 107 -3.08 6.68 -2.83
N LEU A 108 -4.08 7.09 -2.05
CA LEU A 108 -5.38 6.39 -1.97
C LEU A 108 -6.28 6.62 -3.20
N LEU A 109 -6.25 7.82 -3.79
CA LEU A 109 -7.12 8.16 -4.93
C LEU A 109 -6.93 7.25 -6.15
N PRO A 110 -5.72 7.01 -6.67
CA PRO A 110 -5.52 6.10 -7.80
C PRO A 110 -5.90 4.65 -7.45
N LEU A 111 -5.70 4.22 -6.20
CA LEU A 111 -6.15 2.91 -5.74
C LEU A 111 -7.67 2.77 -5.79
N GLU A 112 -8.43 3.79 -5.39
CA GLU A 112 -9.91 3.73 -5.41
C GLU A 112 -10.51 4.02 -6.78
N GLN A 113 -9.98 4.97 -7.54
CA GLN A 113 -10.63 5.52 -8.73
C GLN A 113 -9.81 5.41 -10.01
N GLY A 114 -8.52 5.03 -9.90
CA GLY A 114 -7.60 5.02 -11.03
C GLY A 114 -7.87 3.92 -12.05
N LYS A 115 -7.47 4.17 -13.29
CA LYS A 115 -7.43 3.17 -14.36
C LYS A 115 -6.20 2.28 -14.19
N ALA A 116 -6.32 1.02 -14.54
CA ALA A 116 -5.23 0.06 -14.47
C ALA A 116 -4.43 0.02 -15.77
N THR A 117 -3.13 -0.17 -15.66
CA THR A 117 -2.20 -0.43 -16.76
C THR A 117 -1.05 -1.29 -16.26
N VAL A 118 -0.29 -1.86 -17.18
CA VAL A 118 0.93 -2.60 -16.84
C VAL A 118 2.09 -1.61 -16.74
N GLY A 119 2.85 -1.72 -15.65
CA GLY A 119 4.11 -0.99 -15.47
C GLY A 119 5.26 -1.94 -15.20
N LYS A 120 6.47 -1.38 -15.15
CA LYS A 120 7.72 -2.10 -14.94
C LYS A 120 8.53 -1.41 -13.85
N ILE A 121 9.12 -2.20 -12.95
CA ILE A 121 10.00 -1.67 -11.90
C ILE A 121 11.31 -1.20 -12.56
N ILE A 122 11.69 0.04 -12.31
CA ILE A 122 12.94 0.63 -12.82
C ILE A 122 14.00 0.81 -11.73
N ASP A 123 13.59 1.01 -10.47
CA ASP A 123 14.50 1.15 -9.34
C ASP A 123 13.85 0.64 -8.04
N ILE A 124 14.67 0.06 -7.16
CA ILE A 124 14.28 -0.33 -5.80
C ILE A 124 15.40 0.14 -4.87
N ARG A 125 15.10 1.12 -4.02
CA ARG A 125 16.08 1.69 -3.09
C ARG A 125 15.53 1.81 -1.68
N THR A 126 16.42 1.85 -0.70
CA THR A 126 16.06 2.13 0.71
C THR A 126 16.20 3.61 1.00
N ASP A 127 15.16 4.23 1.56
CA ASP A 127 15.20 5.61 2.02
C ASP A 127 15.69 5.68 3.46
N TYR A 128 16.97 6.00 3.63
CA TYR A 128 17.61 6.14 4.95
C TYR A 128 17.25 7.45 5.67
N THR A 129 16.56 8.39 5.01
CA THR A 129 16.15 9.65 5.64
C THR A 129 14.96 9.46 6.59
N GLN A 130 14.23 8.35 6.43
CA GLN A 130 13.10 7.97 7.25
C GLN A 130 13.37 6.64 7.94
N SER A 131 12.90 6.51 9.18
CA SER A 131 12.95 5.27 9.94
C SER A 131 11.76 5.18 10.87
N MET A 132 11.11 4.03 10.88
CA MET A 132 10.04 3.69 11.82
C MET A 132 10.44 2.38 12.50
N ASN A 133 10.50 2.38 13.83
CA ASN A 133 10.94 1.22 14.63
C ASN A 133 12.30 0.64 14.21
N GLY A 134 13.25 1.50 13.81
CA GLY A 134 14.59 1.08 13.38
C GLY A 134 14.64 0.50 11.96
N GLN A 135 13.55 0.55 11.20
CA GLN A 135 13.49 0.09 9.82
C GLN A 135 13.27 1.28 8.88
N SER A 136 14.12 1.39 7.87
CA SER A 136 13.99 2.36 6.79
C SER A 136 13.08 1.81 5.69
N PRO A 137 12.15 2.63 5.17
CA PRO A 137 11.24 2.19 4.14
C PRO A 137 11.97 1.99 2.80
N THR A 138 11.43 1.08 1.99
CA THR A 138 11.84 0.90 0.60
C THR A 138 10.99 1.80 -0.30
N ILE A 139 11.62 2.42 -1.29
CA ILE A 139 10.99 3.14 -2.39
C ILE A 139 11.12 2.26 -3.64
N VAL A 140 10.00 2.03 -4.29
CA VAL A 140 9.94 1.36 -5.59
C VAL A 140 9.54 2.39 -6.63
N GLU A 141 10.40 2.59 -7.63
CA GLU A 141 10.08 3.39 -8.81
C GLU A 141 9.66 2.48 -9.96
N PHE A 142 8.64 2.91 -10.67
CA PHE A 142 8.06 2.17 -11.77
C PHE A 142 7.74 3.10 -12.93
N GLN A 143 7.89 2.55 -14.12
CA GLN A 143 7.54 3.20 -15.38
C GLN A 143 6.29 2.55 -15.94
N PHE A 144 5.37 3.36 -16.49
CA PHE A 144 4.15 2.88 -17.12
C PHE A 144 3.73 3.79 -18.27
N GLU A 145 2.90 3.27 -19.17
CA GLU A 145 2.35 4.04 -20.28
C GLU A 145 0.92 4.47 -19.97
N ALA A 146 0.64 5.75 -20.20
CA ALA A 146 -0.70 6.34 -20.16
C ALA A 146 -0.87 7.31 -21.32
N ASP A 147 -1.96 7.16 -22.08
CA ASP A 147 -2.31 8.01 -23.22
C ASP A 147 -1.16 8.20 -24.25
N GLY A 148 -0.40 7.12 -24.50
CA GLY A 148 0.71 7.10 -25.45
C GLY A 148 1.99 7.80 -24.95
N LYS A 149 2.06 8.14 -23.66
CA LYS A 149 3.23 8.74 -23.02
C LYS A 149 3.73 7.88 -21.87
N GLU A 150 5.04 7.84 -21.70
CA GLU A 150 5.66 7.20 -20.55
C GLU A 150 5.62 8.13 -19.35
N HIS A 151 5.23 7.56 -18.21
CA HIS A 151 5.20 8.22 -16.92
C HIS A 151 6.02 7.42 -15.91
N ILE A 152 6.59 8.14 -14.93
CA ILE A 152 7.33 7.55 -13.82
C ILE A 152 6.55 7.82 -12.55
N GLY A 153 6.20 6.75 -11.85
CA GLY A 153 5.61 6.79 -10.53
C GLY A 153 6.57 6.24 -9.50
N ASN A 154 6.30 6.56 -8.24
CA ASN A 154 6.96 5.91 -7.11
C ASN A 154 5.94 5.56 -6.04
N VAL A 155 6.23 4.50 -5.30
CA VAL A 155 5.55 4.19 -4.05
C VAL A 155 6.61 4.05 -2.97
N GLY A 156 6.45 4.83 -1.90
CA GLY A 156 7.32 4.83 -0.72
C GLY A 156 6.63 4.19 0.48
N ASN A 157 7.29 4.24 1.64
CA ASN A 157 6.76 3.71 2.90
C ASN A 157 6.51 2.19 2.92
N ILE A 158 7.22 1.42 2.09
CA ILE A 158 7.14 -0.04 2.12
C ILE A 158 8.08 -0.55 3.21
N TYR A 159 7.52 -1.03 4.32
CA TYR A 159 8.32 -1.58 5.43
C TYR A 159 8.45 -3.10 5.35
N ASP A 160 7.51 -3.77 4.68
CA ASP A 160 7.47 -5.22 4.69
C ASP A 160 8.45 -5.87 3.70
N SER A 161 9.17 -6.87 4.20
CA SER A 161 10.19 -7.65 3.47
C SER A 161 9.65 -8.43 2.28
N VAL A 162 8.33 -8.57 2.20
CA VAL A 162 7.60 -9.34 1.20
C VAL A 162 7.93 -8.90 -0.22
N HIS A 163 8.08 -7.59 -0.43
CA HIS A 163 8.31 -6.98 -1.73
C HIS A 163 9.77 -7.08 -2.19
N ARG A 164 10.69 -7.59 -1.34
CA ARG A 164 12.11 -7.78 -1.69
C ARG A 164 12.35 -8.91 -2.69
N LYS A 165 11.33 -9.72 -3.01
CA LYS A 165 11.44 -10.75 -4.04
C LYS A 165 11.30 -10.19 -5.45
N LYS A 166 10.55 -9.08 -5.62
CA LYS A 166 10.44 -8.40 -6.90
C LYS A 166 11.78 -7.70 -7.20
N LYS A 167 12.19 -7.75 -8.46
CA LYS A 167 13.46 -7.19 -8.95
C LYS A 167 13.18 -6.06 -9.93
N VAL A 168 14.20 -5.23 -10.13
CA VAL A 168 14.21 -4.28 -11.24
C VAL A 168 14.00 -5.06 -12.54
N GLY A 169 13.02 -4.62 -13.32
CA GLY A 169 12.60 -5.28 -14.55
C GLY A 169 11.30 -6.06 -14.45
N ASP A 170 10.82 -6.39 -13.25
CA ASP A 170 9.57 -7.12 -13.08
C ASP A 170 8.37 -6.25 -13.46
N SER A 171 7.36 -6.89 -14.05
CA SER A 171 6.08 -6.25 -14.35
C SER A 171 5.18 -6.21 -13.12
N LEU A 172 4.43 -5.11 -12.98
CA LEU A 172 3.42 -4.92 -11.94
C LEU A 172 2.19 -4.20 -12.49
N TRP A 173 1.07 -4.31 -11.79
CA TRP A 173 -0.10 -3.49 -12.09
C TRP A 173 0.09 -2.09 -11.52
N VAL A 174 -0.05 -1.07 -12.36
CA VAL A 174 -0.12 0.33 -11.96
C VAL A 174 -1.55 0.80 -12.06
N VAL A 175 -2.02 1.51 -11.05
CA VAL A 175 -3.24 2.29 -11.12
C VAL A 175 -2.91 3.78 -11.15
N TYR A 176 -3.51 4.52 -12.07
CA TYR A 176 -3.22 5.93 -12.27
C TYR A 176 -4.50 6.73 -12.53
N MET A 177 -4.46 8.04 -12.28
CA MET A 177 -5.57 8.94 -12.60
C MET A 177 -5.48 9.39 -14.06
N PRO A 178 -6.49 9.13 -14.92
CA PRO A 178 -6.41 9.52 -16.34
C PRO A 178 -6.21 11.02 -16.58
N ASN A 179 -6.79 11.86 -15.72
CA ASN A 179 -6.67 13.32 -15.83
C ASN A 179 -5.35 13.87 -15.26
N ASP A 180 -4.60 13.04 -14.53
CA ASP A 180 -3.38 13.43 -13.82
C ASP A 180 -2.51 12.19 -13.56
N PRO A 181 -1.82 11.64 -14.59
CA PRO A 181 -1.10 10.37 -14.48
C PRO A 181 0.01 10.35 -13.42
N ASP A 182 0.52 11.52 -13.03
CA ASP A 182 1.50 11.66 -11.94
C ASP A 182 0.92 11.16 -10.59
N LYS A 183 -0.41 11.13 -10.45
CA LYS A 183 -1.09 10.40 -9.38
C LYS A 183 -1.22 8.93 -9.77
N SER A 184 -0.21 8.15 -9.41
CA SER A 184 -0.17 6.71 -9.63
C SER A 184 0.21 5.95 -8.35
N SER A 185 -0.13 4.66 -8.32
CA SER A 185 0.24 3.74 -7.26
C SER A 185 0.30 2.31 -7.81
N VAL A 186 0.95 1.41 -7.07
CA VAL A 186 1.07 -0.01 -7.45
C VAL A 186 -0.11 -0.80 -6.90
N TRP A 187 -0.60 -1.73 -7.70
CA TRP A 187 -1.58 -2.73 -7.30
C TRP A 187 -0.96 -4.14 -7.22
N PRO A 188 -1.30 -4.91 -6.18
CA PRO A 188 -2.03 -4.50 -4.99
C PRO A 188 -1.17 -3.57 -4.10
N PRO A 189 -1.80 -2.88 -3.12
CA PRO A 189 -1.10 -1.85 -2.36
C PRO A 189 0.07 -2.44 -1.56
N MET A 190 1.27 -1.92 -1.81
CA MET A 190 2.49 -2.29 -1.09
C MET A 190 2.60 -1.43 0.18
N VAL A 191 2.73 -2.09 1.35
CA VAL A 191 2.80 -1.46 2.69
C VAL A 191 3.94 -2.05 3.49
#